data_AF-A0A0A1XRJ9-F1
#
_entry.id   AF-A0A0A1XRJ9-F1
#
_cell.length_a   1.000
_cell.length_b   1.000
_cell.length_c   1.000
_cell.angle_alpha   90.00
_cell.angle_beta   90.00
_cell.angle_gamma   90.00
#
_symmetry.space_group_name_H-M   'P 1'
#
loop_
_entity.id
_entity.type
_entity.pdbx_description
1 polymer ?
#
loop_
_entity_poly.entity_id
_entity_poly.type
_entity_poly.pdbx_seq_one_letter_code
_entity_poly.pdbx_strand_id
1 'polypeptide(L)'
;AIAAASKPTDVSERNSEQFIGQGVWKRSIDSAKAMETSTQPGSYDVLESIVSKHSGDLQQDDTRVKENPKTVAIPKTNGEEQNEKSETNTKESTTNSMAVSYIMGQVPADALKASIHSQFPSISLEACEDLTTVMADYLKMKDVLIQVNSKMSSWLEMKKQMQSNDMENRQKLQQCQEQIATLRNENLELKRELDTKIEQIHAYEAVRKLEHDELVKKISEKSSLIANMRTQIEKLELQQLSTFEIVSKCGKKEDSEKSEYVTRLEHEGVIKGFERNLSQLLAEKLEITDMQKQYIDEINCLQANLAASESQVNQLQSDIALLKANDKEKTAQFEIYATQRTEMREELDVLRQQVDVYSRDFQLERTAREEMAGEKAQLLDDLRSLQRKNHELSELVGRLEERVTTLTRERSTPPTAATRNIATTAQAPVSTAPAHICPICSITCTSLTNLQEHANQCLDRNLHT
;
A
#
# COMPACT_ATOMS: atom_id res chain seq x y z
N ALA A 1 61.58 19.34 41.60
CA ALA A 1 61.70 19.82 40.21
C ALA A 1 60.34 19.68 39.55
N ILE A 2 59.71 20.84 39.25
CA ILE A 2 58.67 21.10 38.24
C ILE A 2 57.39 20.24 38.37
N ALA A 3 56.37 20.68 39.12
CA ALA A 3 55.27 21.62 38.77
C ALA A 3 54.16 20.93 37.92
N ALA A 4 52.92 20.76 38.45
CA ALA A 4 51.80 21.72 38.45
C ALA A 4 51.26 21.95 37.01
N ALA A 5 49.98 22.04 36.66
CA ALA A 5 48.67 22.25 37.32
C ALA A 5 47.60 21.79 36.27
N SER A 6 46.28 21.70 36.44
CA SER A 6 45.31 22.69 36.93
C SER A 6 43.89 22.07 36.96
N LYS A 7 43.12 22.39 38.02
CA LYS A 7 41.64 22.50 38.08
C LYS A 7 41.18 23.83 37.40
N PRO A 8 39.94 24.39 37.53
CA PRO A 8 38.59 23.96 38.03
C PRO A 8 37.47 24.30 37.00
N THR A 9 36.14 24.16 37.19
CA THR A 9 35.15 24.86 38.09
C THR A 9 33.77 24.18 37.90
N ASP A 10 33.02 23.80 38.94
CA ASP A 10 31.93 24.55 39.65
C ASP A 10 30.87 25.17 38.70
N VAL A 11 29.55 24.99 38.84
CA VAL A 11 28.69 25.47 39.95
C VAL A 11 27.34 24.71 40.03
N SER A 12 26.90 24.51 41.29
CA SER A 12 25.58 24.32 41.90
C SER A 12 24.26 24.53 41.11
N GLU A 13 23.24 23.73 41.43
CA GLU A 13 22.05 24.24 42.15
C GLU A 13 21.29 23.14 42.91
N ARG A 14 20.91 23.49 44.16
CA ARG A 14 20.08 22.71 45.07
C ARG A 14 18.61 23.04 44.81
N ASN A 15 17.71 22.11 45.10
CA ASN A 15 16.53 22.40 45.93
C ASN A 15 16.05 21.16 46.69
N SER A 16 15.99 21.32 48.01
CA SER A 16 15.32 20.46 48.99
C SER A 16 13.84 20.84 49.09
N GLU A 17 12.98 19.88 49.44
CA GLU A 17 12.12 19.87 50.65
C GLU A 17 11.11 18.70 50.56
N GLN A 18 11.23 17.71 51.45
CA GLN A 18 10.35 17.40 52.62
C GLN A 18 9.30 16.31 52.34
N PHE A 19 9.43 15.11 52.95
CA PHE A 19 8.79 14.66 54.21
C PHE A 19 7.25 14.52 54.05
N ILE A 20 6.59 13.35 54.13
CA ILE A 20 6.25 12.42 55.25
C ILE A 20 5.57 11.23 54.52
N GLY A 21 5.71 9.93 54.79
CA GLY A 21 5.71 9.14 56.02
C GLY A 21 4.67 7.99 55.88
N GLN A 22 4.85 6.91 56.65
CA GLN A 22 4.00 5.69 56.76
C GLN A 22 4.17 4.67 55.61
N GLY A 23 4.57 3.41 55.79
CA GLY A 23 4.58 2.56 56.98
C GLY A 23 3.47 1.50 56.89
N VAL A 24 3.71 0.36 56.24
CA VAL A 24 2.96 -0.89 56.50
C VAL A 24 3.92 -2.08 56.37
N TRP A 25 4.17 -2.71 57.51
CA TRP A 25 4.70 -4.07 57.61
C TRP A 25 3.58 -5.08 57.31
N LYS A 26 3.87 -6.12 56.53
CA LYS A 26 3.27 -7.45 56.72
C LYS A 26 4.18 -8.56 56.17
N ARG A 27 4.83 -9.26 57.11
CA ARG A 27 5.18 -10.70 57.10
C ARG A 27 3.90 -11.53 56.80
N SER A 28 3.88 -12.76 56.32
CA SER A 28 4.84 -13.85 56.03
C SER A 28 3.99 -15.07 55.56
N ILE A 29 4.67 -16.16 55.15
CA ILE A 29 4.25 -17.58 55.19
C ILE A 29 3.76 -18.20 53.86
N ASP A 30 4.68 -18.96 53.26
CA ASP A 30 4.63 -20.36 52.80
C ASP A 30 3.42 -20.91 52.02
N SER A 31 3.73 -21.45 50.82
CA SER A 31 3.28 -22.80 50.45
C SER A 31 4.11 -23.37 49.30
N ALA A 32 5.02 -24.27 49.65
CA ALA A 32 5.55 -25.30 48.78
C ALA A 32 4.90 -26.63 49.18
N LYS A 33 4.11 -27.26 48.30
CA LYS A 33 3.94 -28.72 48.13
C LYS A 33 2.80 -29.05 47.17
N ALA A 34 3.13 -29.66 46.03
CA ALA A 34 2.63 -30.97 45.64
C ALA A 34 3.27 -31.37 44.30
N MET A 35 4.22 -32.30 44.38
CA MET A 35 4.70 -33.10 43.25
C MET A 35 3.79 -34.32 43.07
N GLU A 36 3.62 -34.70 41.80
CA GLU A 36 3.48 -36.06 41.27
C GLU A 36 2.22 -36.88 41.58
N THR A 37 1.52 -37.28 40.52
CA THR A 37 1.38 -38.70 40.14
C THR A 37 0.77 -38.88 38.74
N SER A 38 1.34 -39.85 38.01
CA SER A 38 0.70 -40.72 37.00
C SER A 38 0.70 -40.33 35.52
N THR A 39 1.76 -40.77 34.83
CA THR A 39 1.77 -41.60 33.60
C THR A 39 0.51 -42.50 33.47
N GLN A 40 -0.13 -42.81 32.33
CA GLN A 40 0.23 -42.86 30.91
C GLN A 40 -1.09 -43.06 30.05
N PRO A 41 -1.08 -43.48 28.77
CA PRO A 41 -1.46 -42.71 27.59
C PRO A 41 -2.80 -43.13 26.92
N GLY A 42 -3.35 -42.31 26.02
CA GLY A 42 -4.46 -42.75 25.17
C GLY A 42 -4.94 -41.73 24.15
N SER A 43 -4.67 -42.04 22.87
CA SER A 43 -5.61 -41.90 21.74
C SER A 43 -6.09 -40.49 21.35
N TYR A 44 -5.43 -39.91 20.35
CA TYR A 44 -6.09 -39.04 19.37
C TYR A 44 -5.68 -39.49 17.96
N ASP A 45 -6.42 -40.47 17.45
CA ASP A 45 -6.73 -40.57 16.02
C ASP A 45 -8.14 -40.02 15.80
N VAL A 46 -8.41 -39.62 14.56
CA VAL A 46 -9.69 -39.11 14.00
C VAL A 46 -9.83 -37.59 14.00
N LEU A 47 -9.24 -36.95 12.98
CA LEU A 47 -9.96 -36.02 12.09
C LEU A 47 -9.12 -35.73 10.83
N GLU A 48 -8.98 -36.75 10.00
CA GLU A 48 -8.68 -36.61 8.58
C GLU A 48 -9.99 -36.81 7.82
N SER A 49 -10.61 -35.73 7.37
CA SER A 49 -11.56 -35.65 6.23
C SER A 49 -12.33 -34.34 6.30
N ILE A 50 -11.92 -33.36 5.49
CA ILE A 50 -12.75 -32.58 4.56
C ILE A 50 -11.76 -31.96 3.57
N VAL A 51 -11.35 -32.78 2.59
CA VAL A 51 -10.87 -32.29 1.30
C VAL A 51 -12.11 -32.15 0.44
N SER A 52 -12.72 -30.96 0.44
CA SER A 52 -13.73 -30.62 -0.55
C SER A 52 -13.05 -30.09 -1.80
N LYS A 53 -13.09 -30.95 -2.83
CA LYS A 53 -12.84 -30.65 -4.24
C LYS A 53 -13.63 -29.40 -4.66
N HIS A 54 -12.91 -28.35 -5.04
CA HIS A 54 -13.36 -27.42 -6.07
C HIS A 54 -12.25 -27.27 -7.10
N SER A 55 -12.16 -28.27 -7.97
CA SER A 55 -11.57 -28.15 -9.30
C SER A 55 -12.57 -27.40 -10.17
N GLY A 56 -12.42 -26.08 -10.25
CA GLY A 56 -13.06 -25.26 -11.28
C GLY A 56 -12.06 -25.07 -12.41
N ASP A 57 -12.26 -25.83 -13.50
CA ASP A 57 -11.57 -25.64 -14.77
C ASP A 57 -11.80 -24.21 -15.28
N LEU A 58 -10.74 -23.40 -15.29
CA LEU A 58 -10.69 -22.18 -16.08
C LEU A 58 -10.30 -22.59 -17.50
N GLN A 59 -11.31 -22.78 -18.34
CA GLN A 59 -11.18 -22.87 -19.79
C GLN A 59 -10.34 -21.69 -20.30
N GLN A 60 -9.16 -22.00 -20.82
CA GLN A 60 -8.45 -21.13 -21.75
C GLN A 60 -9.22 -21.16 -23.08
N ASP A 61 -9.92 -20.08 -23.39
CA ASP A 61 -10.41 -19.85 -24.75
C ASP A 61 -9.22 -19.47 -25.65
N ASP A 62 -8.71 -20.48 -26.34
CA ASP A 62 -7.84 -20.37 -27.50
C ASP A 62 -8.62 -19.80 -28.69
N THR A 63 -8.73 -18.48 -28.81
CA THR A 63 -9.07 -17.86 -30.11
C THR A 63 -7.80 -17.67 -30.94
N ARG A 64 -7.37 -18.78 -31.55
CA ARG A 64 -6.33 -18.83 -32.56
C ARG A 64 -6.89 -18.33 -33.89
N VAL A 65 -6.76 -17.03 -34.18
CA VAL A 65 -6.97 -16.52 -35.54
C VAL A 65 -5.80 -16.96 -36.41
N LYS A 66 -6.07 -17.86 -37.35
CA LYS A 66 -5.19 -18.21 -38.46
C LYS A 66 -5.09 -17.03 -39.43
N GLU A 67 -4.02 -16.26 -39.34
CA GLU A 67 -3.59 -15.43 -40.47
C GLU A 67 -2.74 -16.27 -41.42
N ASN A 68 -3.20 -16.35 -42.67
CA ASN A 68 -2.49 -16.99 -43.78
C ASN A 68 -1.52 -15.96 -44.39
N PRO A 69 -0.21 -16.25 -44.55
CA PRO A 69 0.71 -15.36 -45.21
C PRO A 69 0.80 -15.69 -46.71
N LYS A 70 0.51 -14.72 -47.57
CA LYS A 70 1.00 -14.70 -48.95
C LYS A 70 1.53 -13.31 -49.29
N THR A 71 2.82 -13.16 -48.99
CA THR A 71 3.87 -12.50 -49.78
C THR A 71 3.44 -11.81 -51.08
N VAL A 72 3.73 -10.51 -51.18
CA VAL A 72 4.55 -9.94 -52.28
C VAL A 72 5.51 -8.93 -51.67
N ALA A 73 6.81 -9.16 -51.92
CA ALA A 73 7.96 -8.35 -51.53
C ALA A 73 7.99 -7.00 -52.30
N ILE A 74 8.76 -5.97 -51.93
CA ILE A 74 10.21 -5.73 -52.12
C ILE A 74 10.44 -4.23 -51.70
N PRO A 75 11.64 -3.71 -51.33
CA PRO A 75 12.66 -4.10 -50.36
C PRO A 75 12.94 -3.00 -49.28
N LYS A 76 13.73 -3.37 -48.26
CA LYS A 76 14.46 -2.44 -47.40
C LYS A 76 15.74 -1.97 -48.08
N THR A 77 16.09 -0.70 -47.90
CA THR A 77 17.49 -0.23 -47.88
C THR A 77 17.72 0.64 -46.66
N ASN A 78 18.68 0.23 -45.83
CA ASN A 78 19.30 1.03 -44.78
C ASN A 78 20.15 2.15 -45.41
N GLY A 79 20.35 3.24 -44.68
CA GLY A 79 21.31 4.28 -45.02
C GLY A 79 21.39 5.33 -43.93
N GLU A 80 22.41 5.19 -43.10
CA GLU A 80 22.92 6.19 -42.17
C GLU A 80 23.49 7.42 -42.87
N GLU A 81 23.51 8.51 -42.11
CA GLU A 81 24.42 9.67 -42.18
C GLU A 81 24.29 10.77 -43.25
N GLN A 82 24.69 11.96 -42.78
CA GLN A 82 25.24 13.13 -43.48
C GLN A 82 24.29 14.29 -43.79
N ASN A 83 24.27 15.21 -42.81
CA ASN A 83 24.63 16.61 -42.97
C ASN A 83 25.22 16.98 -44.36
N GLU A 84 24.41 17.57 -45.23
CA GLU A 84 24.90 18.45 -46.30
C GLU A 84 23.92 19.60 -46.53
N LYS A 85 24.47 20.82 -46.43
CA LYS A 85 23.89 22.01 -47.04
C LYS A 85 23.54 21.70 -48.49
N SER A 86 22.29 21.94 -48.86
CA SER A 86 21.94 22.21 -50.26
C SER A 86 20.78 23.19 -50.27
N GLU A 87 21.14 24.46 -50.41
CA GLU A 87 20.32 25.42 -51.13
C GLU A 87 19.98 24.81 -52.49
N THR A 88 18.79 24.24 -52.65
CA THR A 88 18.17 24.12 -53.96
C THR A 88 17.14 25.22 -54.10
N ASN A 89 17.69 26.35 -54.51
CA ASN A 89 17.05 27.34 -55.36
C ASN A 89 16.50 26.61 -56.62
N THR A 90 15.36 25.93 -56.51
CA THR A 90 14.53 25.61 -57.68
C THR A 90 13.60 26.78 -57.90
N LYS A 91 14.16 27.79 -58.59
CA LYS A 91 13.40 28.65 -59.50
C LYS A 91 12.75 27.75 -60.54
N GLU A 92 11.60 27.17 -60.21
CA GLU A 92 10.67 26.71 -61.23
C GLU A 92 9.69 27.84 -61.50
N SER A 93 10.00 28.52 -62.61
CA SER A 93 9.10 29.38 -63.36
C SER A 93 7.87 28.58 -63.81
N THR A 94 6.94 28.34 -62.90
CA THR A 94 5.53 28.12 -63.26
C THR A 94 4.85 29.45 -63.08
N THR A 95 4.33 29.99 -64.17
CA THR A 95 3.35 31.07 -64.16
C THR A 95 2.24 30.71 -63.17
N ASN A 96 2.33 31.23 -61.93
CA ASN A 96 1.27 31.12 -60.95
C ASN A 96 0.10 31.92 -61.50
N SER A 97 -0.72 31.25 -62.30
CA SER A 97 -1.98 31.78 -62.78
C SER A 97 -2.75 32.26 -61.56
N MET A 98 -3.34 33.46 -61.64
CA MET A 98 -4.14 34.04 -60.58
C MET A 98 -5.21 33.05 -60.07
N ALA A 99 -5.67 32.15 -60.96
CA ALA A 99 -6.53 31.02 -60.63
C ALA A 99 -5.91 30.00 -59.66
N VAL A 100 -4.62 29.64 -59.83
CA VAL A 100 -3.90 28.70 -58.95
C VAL A 100 -3.66 29.31 -57.57
N SER A 101 -3.26 30.59 -57.51
CA SER A 101 -3.10 31.31 -56.25
C SER A 101 -4.44 31.53 -55.53
N TYR A 102 -5.54 31.69 -56.28
CA TYR A 102 -6.89 31.72 -55.74
C TYR A 102 -7.33 30.36 -55.19
N ILE A 103 -7.11 29.27 -55.94
CA ILE A 103 -7.42 27.88 -55.50
C ILE A 103 -6.67 27.50 -54.22
N MET A 104 -5.46 28.03 -54.04
CA MET A 104 -4.67 27.83 -52.81
C MET A 104 -5.10 28.73 -51.65
N GLY A 105 -6.09 29.61 -51.83
CA GLY A 105 -6.62 30.52 -50.82
C GLY A 105 -5.75 31.75 -50.54
N GLN A 106 -4.78 32.06 -51.42
CA GLN A 106 -3.82 33.15 -51.24
C GLN A 106 -4.32 34.49 -51.83
N VAL A 107 -5.41 34.47 -52.59
CA VAL A 107 -6.01 35.66 -53.23
C VAL A 107 -7.45 35.81 -52.73
N PRO A 108 -7.91 37.02 -52.34
CA PRO A 108 -9.29 37.24 -51.90
C PRO A 108 -10.30 37.10 -53.06
N ALA A 109 -11.49 36.57 -52.75
CA ALA A 109 -12.56 36.30 -53.72
C ALA A 109 -12.95 37.50 -54.58
N ASP A 110 -12.95 38.69 -53.98
CA ASP A 110 -13.31 39.92 -54.65
C ASP A 110 -12.32 40.31 -55.75
N ALA A 111 -11.03 40.01 -55.56
CA ALA A 111 -9.99 40.30 -56.55
C ALA A 111 -10.10 39.39 -57.77
N LEU A 112 -10.48 38.12 -57.59
CA LEU A 112 -10.70 37.20 -58.70
C LEU A 112 -12.07 37.44 -59.38
N LYS A 113 -13.13 37.75 -58.62
CA LYS A 113 -14.44 38.14 -59.15
C LYS A 113 -14.33 39.38 -60.05
N ALA A 114 -13.58 40.40 -59.61
CA ALA A 114 -13.31 41.60 -60.41
C ALA A 114 -12.46 41.30 -61.65
N SER A 115 -11.47 40.42 -61.55
CA SER A 115 -10.60 40.03 -62.67
C SER A 115 -11.34 39.21 -63.74
N ILE A 116 -12.18 38.26 -63.35
CA ILE A 116 -12.97 37.41 -64.27
C ILE A 116 -14.07 38.23 -64.94
N HIS A 117 -14.79 39.08 -64.22
CA HIS A 117 -15.80 39.96 -64.83
C HIS A 117 -15.18 40.97 -65.80
N SER A 118 -13.95 41.43 -65.54
CA SER A 118 -13.21 42.32 -66.43
C SER A 118 -12.76 41.62 -67.72
N GLN A 119 -12.28 40.37 -67.62
CA GLN A 119 -11.77 39.62 -68.78
C GLN A 119 -12.86 38.90 -69.59
N PHE A 120 -13.99 38.55 -68.95
CA PHE A 120 -15.09 37.81 -69.57
C PHE A 120 -16.45 38.38 -69.16
N PRO A 121 -16.90 39.48 -69.80
CA PRO A 121 -18.17 40.14 -69.47
C PRO A 121 -19.42 39.28 -69.71
N SER A 122 -19.29 38.18 -70.45
CA SER A 122 -20.35 37.24 -70.81
C SER A 122 -20.63 36.17 -69.74
N ILE A 123 -19.80 36.06 -68.70
CA ILE A 123 -20.02 35.13 -67.59
C ILE A 123 -21.05 35.73 -66.63
N SER A 124 -22.11 34.97 -66.32
CA SER A 124 -23.13 35.43 -65.38
C SER A 124 -22.52 35.63 -63.99
N LEU A 125 -22.95 36.69 -63.31
CA LEU A 125 -22.56 36.99 -61.93
C LEU A 125 -22.85 35.80 -60.99
N GLU A 126 -23.90 35.03 -61.30
CA GLU A 126 -24.33 33.81 -60.62
C GLU A 126 -23.27 32.70 -60.70
N ALA A 127 -22.66 32.47 -61.87
CA ALA A 127 -21.59 31.47 -62.01
C ALA A 127 -20.31 31.84 -61.23
N CYS A 128 -20.03 33.13 -61.05
CA CYS A 128 -18.94 33.61 -60.20
C CYS A 128 -19.22 33.39 -58.70
N GLU A 129 -20.48 33.50 -58.28
CA GLU A 129 -20.90 33.25 -56.89
C GLU A 129 -20.90 31.75 -56.56
N ASP A 130 -21.33 30.91 -57.49
CA ASP A 130 -21.22 29.46 -57.37
C ASP A 130 -19.76 29.02 -57.24
N LEU A 131 -18.85 29.57 -58.06
CA LEU A 131 -17.41 29.29 -57.96
C LEU A 131 -16.84 29.72 -56.60
N THR A 132 -17.27 30.87 -56.08
CA THR A 132 -16.83 31.38 -54.77
C THR A 132 -17.32 30.46 -53.64
N THR A 133 -18.54 29.95 -53.74
CA THR A 133 -19.13 29.01 -52.79
C THR A 133 -18.38 27.67 -52.80
N VAL A 134 -18.15 27.10 -53.99
CA VAL A 134 -17.39 25.86 -54.17
C VAL A 134 -15.98 25.98 -53.58
N MET A 135 -15.35 27.14 -53.72
CA MET A 135 -14.01 27.38 -53.16
C MET A 135 -14.00 27.59 -51.65
N ALA A 136 -15.01 28.28 -51.10
CA ALA A 136 -15.19 28.35 -49.66
C ALA A 136 -15.38 26.95 -49.06
N ASP A 137 -16.15 26.09 -49.73
CA ASP A 137 -16.36 24.70 -49.30
C ASP A 137 -15.09 23.84 -49.46
N TYR A 138 -14.30 24.06 -50.51
CA TYR A 138 -12.98 23.44 -50.66
C TYR A 138 -12.03 23.81 -49.51
N LEU A 139 -11.98 25.09 -49.10
CA LEU A 139 -11.15 25.54 -47.98
C LEU A 139 -11.62 24.93 -46.66
N LYS A 140 -12.92 24.89 -46.40
CA LYS A 140 -13.49 24.19 -45.23
C LYS A 140 -13.10 22.71 -45.23
N MET A 141 -13.18 22.04 -46.37
CA MET A 141 -12.82 20.63 -46.51
C MET A 141 -11.33 20.41 -46.24
N LYS A 142 -10.46 21.30 -46.74
CA LYS A 142 -9.02 21.29 -46.46
C LYS A 142 -8.75 21.45 -44.95
N ASP A 143 -9.42 22.38 -44.29
CA ASP A 143 -9.27 22.58 -42.84
C ASP A 143 -9.73 21.36 -42.03
N VAL A 144 -10.85 20.75 -42.43
CA VAL A 144 -11.32 19.49 -41.84
C VAL A 144 -10.30 18.38 -42.05
N LEU A 145 -9.69 18.27 -43.23
CA LEU A 145 -8.68 17.26 -43.52
C LEU A 145 -7.42 17.46 -42.67
N ILE A 146 -6.97 18.70 -42.49
CA ILE A 146 -5.85 19.04 -41.60
C ILE A 146 -6.19 18.66 -40.15
N GLN A 147 -7.39 18.97 -39.67
CA GLN A 147 -7.84 18.61 -38.33
C GLN A 147 -7.95 17.09 -38.13
N VAL A 148 -8.43 16.35 -39.13
CA VAL A 148 -8.49 14.89 -39.08
C VAL A 148 -7.08 14.30 -39.05
N ASN A 149 -6.15 14.83 -39.85
CA ASN A 149 -4.77 14.36 -39.87
C ASN A 149 -4.03 14.65 -38.55
N SER A 150 -4.27 15.82 -37.94
CA SER A 150 -3.68 16.15 -36.63
C SER A 150 -4.24 15.27 -35.52
N LYS A 151 -5.55 15.01 -35.50
CA LYS A 151 -6.19 14.07 -34.56
C LYS A 151 -5.67 12.64 -34.75
N MET A 152 -5.52 12.18 -35.99
CA MET A 152 -4.98 10.85 -36.29
C MET A 152 -3.53 10.72 -35.78
N SER A 153 -2.71 11.75 -36.00
CA SER A 153 -1.32 11.77 -35.52
C SER A 153 -1.25 11.75 -33.99
N SER A 154 -2.08 12.54 -33.31
CA SER A 154 -2.19 12.54 -31.84
C SER A 154 -2.66 11.19 -31.31
N TRP A 155 -3.64 10.55 -31.96
CA TRP A 155 -4.12 9.23 -31.59
C TRP A 155 -3.04 8.15 -31.73
N LEU A 156 -2.25 8.19 -32.81
CA LEU A 156 -1.13 7.27 -33.00
C LEU A 156 -0.06 7.44 -31.93
N GLU A 157 0.28 8.68 -31.56
CA GLU A 157 1.26 8.93 -30.49
C GLU A 157 0.73 8.45 -29.14
N MET A 158 -0.53 8.74 -28.82
CA MET A 158 -1.18 8.24 -27.61
C MET A 158 -1.19 6.71 -27.57
N LYS A 159 -1.48 6.05 -28.69
CA LYS A 159 -1.46 4.59 -28.81
C LYS A 159 -0.06 4.02 -28.57
N LYS A 160 0.98 4.68 -29.10
CA LYS A 160 2.38 4.29 -28.89
C LYS A 160 2.79 4.44 -27.42
N GLN A 161 2.39 5.54 -26.78
CA GLN A 161 2.64 5.77 -25.36
C GLN A 161 1.92 4.73 -24.49
N MET A 162 0.67 4.42 -24.78
CA MET A 162 -0.10 3.38 -24.09
C MET A 162 0.59 2.02 -24.20
N GLN A 163 1.07 1.64 -25.39
CA GLN A 163 1.82 0.39 -25.58
C GLN A 163 3.13 0.37 -24.80
N SER A 164 3.85 1.49 -24.72
CA SER A 164 5.07 1.60 -23.91
C SER A 164 4.79 1.42 -22.43
N ASN A 165 3.74 2.08 -21.92
CA ASN A 165 3.33 1.98 -20.52
C ASN A 165 2.84 0.57 -20.17
N ASP A 166 2.11 -0.08 -21.07
CA ASP A 166 1.65 -1.47 -20.90
C ASP A 166 2.84 -2.43 -20.81
N MET A 167 3.88 -2.22 -21.63
CA MET A 167 5.10 -3.03 -21.56
C MET A 167 5.86 -2.82 -20.24
N GLU A 168 5.99 -1.57 -19.78
CA GLU A 168 6.62 -1.26 -18.50
C GLU A 168 5.83 -1.85 -17.32
N ASN A 169 4.51 -1.72 -17.33
CA ASN A 169 3.64 -2.30 -16.30
C ASN A 169 3.72 -3.83 -16.28
N ARG A 170 3.81 -4.48 -17.45
CA ARG A 170 4.05 -5.93 -17.54
C ARG A 170 5.40 -6.33 -16.95
N GLN A 171 6.45 -5.56 -17.21
CA GLN A 171 7.78 -5.81 -16.61
C GLN A 171 7.75 -5.65 -15.09
N LYS A 172 7.13 -4.59 -14.57
CA LYS A 172 6.96 -4.39 -13.12
C LYS A 172 6.17 -5.53 -12.49
N LEU A 173 5.11 -6.00 -13.16
CA LEU A 173 4.32 -7.13 -12.70
C LEU A 173 5.16 -8.42 -12.64
N GLN A 174 5.99 -8.68 -13.66
CA GLN A 174 6.91 -9.83 -13.67
C GLN A 174 7.94 -9.74 -12.54
N GLN A 175 8.55 -8.58 -12.32
CA GLN A 175 9.49 -8.37 -11.21
C GLN A 175 8.84 -8.59 -9.85
N CYS A 176 7.61 -8.09 -9.64
CA CYS A 176 6.87 -8.36 -8.41
C CYS A 176 6.55 -9.85 -8.25
N GLN A 177 6.19 -10.55 -9.32
CA GLN A 177 5.94 -12.00 -9.28
C GLN A 177 7.21 -12.78 -8.91
N GLU A 178 8.36 -12.41 -9.46
CA GLU A 178 9.66 -13.01 -9.12
C GLU A 178 10.02 -12.76 -7.65
N GLN A 179 9.87 -11.53 -7.15
CA GLN A 179 10.10 -11.22 -5.73
C GLN A 179 9.17 -11.99 -4.80
N ILE A 180 7.90 -12.16 -5.18
CA ILE A 180 6.97 -13.00 -4.40
C ILE A 180 7.44 -14.46 -4.41
N ALA A 181 7.96 -14.97 -5.52
CA ALA A 181 8.48 -16.33 -5.61
C ALA A 181 9.75 -16.53 -4.76
N THR A 182 10.67 -15.57 -4.75
CA THR A 182 11.88 -15.64 -3.91
C THR A 182 11.53 -15.61 -2.42
N LEU A 183 10.67 -14.68 -1.99
CA LEU A 183 10.23 -14.58 -0.60
C LEU A 183 9.46 -15.83 -0.13
N ARG A 184 8.70 -16.47 -1.03
CA ARG A 184 8.04 -17.76 -0.72
C ARG A 184 9.06 -18.88 -0.53
N ASN A 185 10.09 -18.93 -1.36
CA ASN A 185 11.13 -19.95 -1.23
C ASN A 185 11.96 -19.75 0.05
N GLU A 186 12.31 -18.52 0.38
CA GLU A 186 13.00 -18.17 1.64
C GLU A 186 12.15 -18.55 2.87
N ASN A 187 10.84 -18.26 2.85
CA ASN A 187 9.95 -18.68 3.93
C ASN A 187 9.88 -20.22 4.08
N LEU A 188 9.88 -20.96 2.97
CA LEU A 188 9.92 -22.42 3.00
C LEU A 188 11.25 -22.95 3.57
N GLU A 189 12.36 -22.30 3.25
CA GLU A 189 13.68 -22.64 3.78
C GLU A 189 13.75 -22.38 5.29
N LEU A 190 13.35 -21.18 5.73
CA LEU A 190 13.30 -20.81 7.15
C LEU A 190 12.40 -21.75 7.95
N LYS A 191 11.27 -22.16 7.38
CA LYS A 191 10.38 -23.13 8.01
C LYS A 191 11.06 -24.50 8.18
N ARG A 192 11.74 -24.98 7.13
CA ARG A 192 12.53 -26.22 7.22
C ARG A 192 13.64 -26.12 8.26
N GLU A 193 14.37 -25.00 8.31
CA GLU A 193 15.40 -24.79 9.31
C GLU A 193 14.81 -24.78 10.73
N LEU A 194 13.70 -24.09 10.95
CA LEU A 194 13.02 -24.06 12.24
C LEU A 194 12.58 -25.47 12.68
N ASP A 195 11.98 -26.25 11.78
CA ASP A 195 11.58 -27.64 12.07
C ASP A 195 12.79 -28.50 12.47
N THR A 196 13.93 -28.37 11.77
CA THR A 196 15.16 -29.09 12.17
C THR A 196 15.71 -28.65 13.52
N LYS A 197 15.60 -27.36 13.88
CA LYS A 197 16.03 -26.86 15.19
C LYS A 197 15.12 -27.35 16.31
N ILE A 198 13.82 -27.43 16.07
CA ILE A 198 12.85 -28.02 17.01
C ILE A 198 13.19 -29.50 17.25
N GLU A 199 13.46 -30.26 16.19
CA GLU A 199 13.87 -31.67 16.30
C GLU A 199 15.18 -31.83 17.10
N GLN A 200 16.16 -30.95 16.87
CA GLN A 200 17.41 -30.93 17.65
C GLN A 200 17.17 -30.64 19.14
N ILE A 201 16.29 -29.69 19.46
CA ILE A 201 15.91 -29.36 20.84
C ILE A 201 15.23 -30.57 21.50
N HIS A 202 14.27 -31.20 20.83
CA HIS A 202 13.60 -32.39 21.35
C HIS A 202 14.58 -33.55 21.58
N ALA A 203 15.52 -33.78 20.67
CA ALA A 203 16.56 -34.80 20.85
C ALA A 203 17.46 -34.49 22.06
N TYR A 204 17.86 -33.22 22.24
CA TYR A 204 18.68 -32.81 23.38
C TYR A 204 17.92 -32.91 24.71
N GLU A 205 16.64 -32.56 24.73
CA GLU A 205 15.76 -32.74 25.89
C GLU A 205 15.57 -34.21 26.25
N ALA A 206 15.42 -35.10 25.26
CA ALA A 206 15.34 -36.53 25.48
C ALA A 206 16.63 -37.08 26.13
N VAL A 207 17.80 -36.66 25.64
CA VAL A 207 19.10 -37.04 26.23
C VAL A 207 19.23 -36.52 27.66
N ARG A 208 18.95 -35.24 27.90
CA ARG A 208 18.99 -34.65 29.26
C ARG A 208 18.07 -35.39 30.23
N LYS A 209 16.89 -35.80 29.78
CA LYS A 209 15.95 -36.57 30.59
C LYS A 209 16.52 -37.95 30.96
N LEU A 210 17.11 -38.66 30.00
CA LEU A 210 17.76 -39.95 30.26
C LEU A 210 18.93 -39.81 31.24
N GLU A 211 19.77 -38.79 31.09
CA GLU A 211 20.87 -38.52 32.02
C GLU A 211 20.36 -38.22 33.44
N HIS A 212 19.29 -37.41 33.54
CA HIS A 212 18.66 -37.11 34.83
C HIS A 212 18.10 -38.38 35.49
N ASP A 213 17.39 -39.22 34.73
CA ASP A 213 16.85 -40.49 35.25
C ASP A 213 17.96 -41.45 35.71
N GLU A 214 19.09 -41.50 34.99
CA GLU A 214 20.26 -42.28 35.40
C GLU A 214 20.90 -41.73 36.69
N LEU A 215 21.00 -40.41 36.83
CA LEU A 215 21.48 -39.78 38.06
C LEU A 215 20.57 -40.06 39.25
N VAL A 216 19.25 -39.95 39.07
CA VAL A 216 18.25 -40.30 40.10
C VAL A 216 18.40 -41.76 40.51
N LYS A 217 18.58 -42.67 39.55
CA LYS A 217 18.82 -44.09 39.83
C LYS A 217 20.10 -44.29 40.67
N LYS A 218 21.23 -43.68 40.28
CA LYS A 218 22.49 -43.74 41.04
C LYS A 218 22.35 -43.17 42.46
N ILE A 219 21.60 -42.08 42.62
CA ILE A 219 21.30 -41.49 43.94
C ILE A 219 20.48 -42.46 44.78
N SER A 220 19.48 -43.12 44.20
CA SER A 220 18.64 -44.10 44.90
C SER A 220 19.44 -45.32 45.37
N GLU A 221 20.34 -45.83 44.53
CA GLU A 221 21.25 -46.96 44.86
C GLU A 221 22.19 -46.58 46.02
N LYS A 222 22.84 -45.42 45.94
CA LYS A 222 23.70 -44.91 47.01
C LYS A 222 22.92 -44.65 48.30
N SER A 223 21.71 -44.11 48.21
CA SER A 223 20.85 -43.87 49.38
C SER A 223 20.46 -45.18 50.06
N SER A 224 20.15 -46.22 49.28
CA SER A 224 19.87 -47.56 49.80
C SER A 224 21.09 -48.18 50.50
N LEU A 225 22.29 -47.99 49.94
CA LEU A 225 23.53 -48.45 50.58
C LEU A 225 23.78 -47.73 51.91
N ILE A 226 23.59 -46.40 51.96
CA ILE A 226 23.72 -45.60 53.18
C ILE A 226 22.71 -46.09 54.23
N ALA A 227 21.45 -46.33 53.84
CA ALA A 227 20.44 -46.85 54.75
C ALA A 227 20.83 -48.22 55.32
N ASN A 228 21.34 -49.13 54.49
CA ASN A 228 21.84 -50.43 54.94
C ASN A 228 23.01 -50.27 55.93
N MET A 229 24.02 -49.45 55.59
CA MET A 229 25.14 -49.17 56.48
C MET A 229 24.70 -48.58 57.83
N ARG A 230 23.73 -47.66 57.84
CA ARG A 230 23.15 -47.11 59.08
C ARG A 230 22.56 -48.21 59.97
N THR A 231 21.79 -49.14 59.40
CA THR A 231 21.22 -50.26 60.17
C THR A 231 22.30 -51.19 60.74
N GLN A 232 23.42 -51.39 60.03
CA GLN A 232 24.55 -52.16 60.55
C GLN A 232 25.26 -51.45 61.70
N ILE A 233 25.48 -50.13 61.58
CA ILE A 233 26.07 -49.32 62.66
C ILE A 233 25.21 -49.42 63.91
N GLU A 234 23.90 -49.21 63.78
CA GLU A 234 22.95 -49.29 64.90
C GLU A 234 22.95 -50.68 65.55
N LYS A 235 23.03 -51.75 64.75
CA LYS A 235 23.16 -53.12 65.25
C LYS A 235 24.47 -53.37 66.00
N LEU A 236 25.59 -52.83 65.51
CA LEU A 236 26.90 -52.95 66.14
C LEU A 236 26.97 -52.14 67.45
N GLU A 237 26.37 -50.95 67.48
CA GLU A 237 26.26 -50.12 68.69
C GLU A 237 25.42 -50.83 69.76
N LEU A 238 24.27 -51.43 69.39
CA LEU A 238 23.47 -52.27 70.28
C LEU A 238 24.26 -53.47 70.82
N GLN A 239 25.07 -54.13 69.98
CA GLN A 239 25.94 -55.22 70.42
C GLN A 239 27.01 -54.72 71.39
N GLN A 240 27.72 -53.63 71.07
CA GLN A 240 28.73 -53.05 71.97
C GLN A 240 28.15 -52.65 73.32
N LEU A 241 27.00 -51.97 73.33
CA LEU A 241 26.30 -51.57 74.57
C LEU A 241 25.84 -52.77 75.41
N SER A 242 25.61 -53.93 74.80
CA SER A 242 25.24 -55.17 75.51
C SER A 242 26.41 -55.98 76.10
N THR A 243 27.66 -55.66 75.74
CA THR A 243 28.86 -56.46 76.10
C THR A 243 29.84 -55.80 77.08
N PHE A 244 29.57 -54.59 77.58
CA PHE A 244 30.43 -53.96 78.58
C PHE A 244 29.88 -54.08 80.01
N GLU A 245 30.36 -55.10 80.72
CA GLU A 245 30.37 -55.13 82.19
C GLU A 245 31.50 -54.20 82.68
N ILE A 246 31.11 -53.11 83.34
CA ILE A 246 32.02 -52.10 83.89
C ILE A 246 32.82 -52.73 85.04
N VAL A 247 34.05 -53.14 84.79
CA VAL A 247 35.02 -53.44 85.86
C VAL A 247 35.56 -52.13 86.40
N SER A 248 34.88 -51.59 87.40
CA SER A 248 35.45 -50.58 88.30
C SER A 248 36.51 -51.23 89.18
N LYS A 249 37.79 -50.98 88.89
CA LYS A 249 38.88 -51.27 89.82
C LYS A 249 39.15 -50.06 90.71
N CYS A 250 38.66 -50.17 91.94
CA CYS A 250 39.12 -49.46 93.11
C CYS A 250 40.60 -49.82 93.39
N GLY A 251 41.44 -48.82 93.68
CA GLY A 251 42.82 -49.01 94.14
C GLY A 251 43.29 -47.78 94.89
N LYS A 252 43.40 -47.91 96.22
CA LYS A 252 43.84 -46.88 97.18
C LYS A 252 45.38 -46.81 97.28
N LYS A 253 45.86 -45.66 97.78
CA LYS A 253 47.16 -45.38 98.44
C LYS A 253 48.37 -45.30 97.49
N GLU A 254 49.41 -44.51 97.70
CA GLU A 254 50.05 -44.04 98.95
C GLU A 254 51.02 -42.89 98.63
N ASP A 255 51.30 -42.05 99.63
CA ASP A 255 52.37 -41.05 99.63
C ASP A 255 53.74 -41.69 99.38
N SER A 256 54.55 -41.13 98.47
CA SER A 256 56.00 -41.25 98.56
C SER A 256 56.69 -40.23 97.65
N GLU A 257 57.24 -39.17 98.26
CA GLU A 257 58.32 -38.38 97.68
C GLU A 257 59.53 -39.29 97.40
N LYS A 258 59.59 -39.83 96.20
CA LYS A 258 60.83 -40.25 95.56
C LYS A 258 60.83 -39.59 94.20
N SER A 259 61.89 -38.82 93.94
CA SER A 259 62.22 -38.34 92.61
C SER A 259 62.28 -39.56 91.70
N GLU A 260 61.17 -39.81 90.99
CA GLU A 260 61.01 -40.87 90.02
C GLU A 260 61.85 -40.43 88.82
N TYR A 261 63.14 -40.78 88.88
CA TYR A 261 64.00 -40.71 87.72
C TYR A 261 63.44 -41.70 86.71
N VAL A 262 62.56 -41.19 85.84
CA VAL A 262 62.10 -41.84 84.61
C VAL A 262 63.34 -42.44 83.97
N THR A 263 63.34 -43.76 83.79
CA THR A 263 64.48 -44.44 83.20
C THR A 263 64.71 -43.88 81.79
N ARG A 264 65.96 -43.78 81.35
CA ARG A 264 66.31 -43.17 80.05
C ARG A 264 65.51 -43.77 78.88
N LEU A 265 65.13 -45.04 79.00
CA LEU A 265 64.27 -45.78 78.06
C LEU A 265 62.81 -45.29 78.05
N GLU A 266 62.23 -45.00 79.21
CA GLU A 266 60.87 -44.45 79.32
C GLU A 266 60.82 -43.02 78.76
N HIS A 267 61.83 -42.20 79.03
CA HIS A 267 61.96 -40.86 78.45
C HIS A 267 62.10 -40.92 76.92
N GLU A 268 62.85 -41.89 76.39
CA GLU A 268 62.97 -42.13 74.95
C GLU A 268 61.65 -42.62 74.33
N GLY A 269 60.89 -43.44 75.06
CA GLY A 269 59.54 -43.87 74.67
C GLY A 269 58.56 -42.69 74.56
N VAL A 270 58.59 -41.78 75.53
CA VAL A 270 57.76 -40.56 75.55
C VAL A 270 58.17 -39.60 74.41
N ILE A 271 59.48 -39.40 74.16
CA ILE A 271 59.95 -38.60 73.03
C ILE A 271 59.46 -39.19 71.70
N LYS A 272 59.62 -40.50 71.48
CA LYS A 272 59.11 -41.16 70.26
C LYS A 272 57.58 -41.07 70.15
N GLY A 273 56.87 -41.03 71.28
CA GLY A 273 55.43 -40.76 71.31
C GLY A 273 55.10 -39.35 70.82
N PHE A 274 55.79 -38.33 71.34
CA PHE A 274 55.63 -36.95 70.89
C PHE A 274 56.03 -36.74 69.43
N GLU A 275 57.10 -37.38 68.96
CA GLU A 275 57.52 -37.33 67.55
C GLU A 275 56.46 -37.92 66.62
N ARG A 276 55.82 -39.03 67.01
CA ARG A 276 54.70 -39.61 66.25
C ARG A 276 53.49 -38.68 66.24
N ASN A 277 53.12 -38.13 67.39
CA ASN A 277 51.99 -37.19 67.48
C ASN A 277 52.24 -35.91 66.68
N LEU A 278 53.47 -35.39 66.70
CA LEU A 278 53.86 -34.23 65.88
C LEU A 278 53.79 -34.57 64.39
N SER A 279 54.27 -35.76 64.00
CA SER A 279 54.19 -36.22 62.61
C SER A 279 52.74 -36.40 62.15
N GLN A 280 51.87 -36.92 63.01
CA GLN A 280 50.44 -37.05 62.75
C GLN A 280 49.78 -35.67 62.59
N LEU A 281 50.02 -34.73 63.51
CA LEU A 281 49.51 -33.36 63.42
C LEU A 281 49.98 -32.64 62.15
N LEU A 282 51.23 -32.86 61.73
CA LEU A 282 51.75 -32.29 60.48
C LEU A 282 51.06 -32.87 59.25
N ALA A 283 50.78 -34.17 59.23
CA ALA A 283 50.03 -34.82 58.15
C ALA A 283 48.59 -34.30 58.07
N GLU A 284 47.87 -34.26 59.20
CA GLU A 284 46.50 -33.73 59.29
C GLU A 284 46.44 -32.26 58.85
N LYS A 285 47.42 -31.44 59.26
CA LYS A 285 47.51 -30.04 58.81
C LYS A 285 47.67 -29.95 57.29
N LEU A 286 48.48 -30.83 56.69
CA LEU A 286 48.73 -30.83 55.26
C LEU A 286 47.46 -31.21 54.49
N GLU A 287 46.72 -32.23 54.94
CA GLU A 287 45.42 -32.61 54.39
C GLU A 287 44.38 -31.49 54.49
N ILE A 288 44.29 -30.81 55.64
CA ILE A 288 43.41 -29.65 55.82
C ILE A 288 43.78 -28.52 54.85
N THR A 289 45.07 -28.28 54.64
CA THR A 289 45.55 -27.24 53.72
C THR A 289 45.18 -27.57 52.28
N ASP A 290 45.31 -28.84 51.88
CA ASP A 290 44.93 -29.32 50.55
C ASP A 290 43.41 -29.23 50.34
N MET A 291 42.61 -29.63 51.32
CA MET A 291 41.15 -29.46 51.27
C MET A 291 40.74 -27.99 51.17
N GLN A 292 41.38 -27.10 51.96
CA GLN A 292 41.12 -25.67 51.90
C GLN A 292 41.41 -25.12 50.50
N LYS A 293 42.50 -25.56 49.87
CA LYS A 293 42.84 -25.17 48.51
C LYS A 293 41.79 -25.65 47.51
N GLN A 294 41.33 -26.90 47.63
CA GLN A 294 40.27 -27.44 46.77
C GLN A 294 38.96 -26.63 46.88
N TYR A 295 38.55 -26.25 48.09
CA TYR A 295 37.36 -25.40 48.27
C TYR A 295 37.53 -24.01 47.68
N ILE A 296 38.73 -23.41 47.78
CA ILE A 296 39.01 -22.12 47.14
C ILE A 296 38.89 -22.24 45.61
N ASP A 297 39.45 -23.30 45.03
CA ASP A 297 39.39 -23.54 43.58
C ASP A 297 37.93 -23.74 43.12
N GLU A 298 37.13 -24.50 43.87
CA GLU A 298 35.70 -24.70 43.59
C GLU A 298 34.90 -23.39 43.68
N ILE A 299 35.14 -22.58 44.71
CA ILE A 299 34.52 -21.25 44.86
C ILE A 299 34.89 -20.36 43.66
N ASN A 300 36.15 -20.35 43.23
CA ASN A 300 36.59 -19.56 42.08
C ASN A 300 35.90 -20.02 40.79
N CYS A 301 35.74 -21.33 40.58
CA CYS A 301 35.00 -21.87 39.44
C CYS A 301 33.52 -21.46 39.48
N LEU A 302 32.88 -21.54 40.65
CA LEU A 302 31.48 -21.12 40.81
C LEU A 302 31.30 -19.62 40.57
N GLN A 303 32.23 -18.78 41.02
CA GLN A 303 32.21 -17.34 40.75
C GLN A 303 32.34 -17.04 39.25
N ALA A 304 33.24 -17.73 38.54
CA ALA A 304 33.39 -17.57 37.10
C ALA A 304 32.11 -17.99 36.35
N ASN A 305 31.49 -19.10 36.77
CA ASN A 305 30.22 -19.56 36.18
C ASN A 305 29.07 -18.58 36.45
N LEU A 306 28.99 -18.02 37.66
CA LEU A 306 27.99 -17.01 38.00
C LEU A 306 28.15 -15.75 37.13
N ALA A 307 29.37 -15.22 37.01
CA ALA A 307 29.65 -14.06 36.17
C ALA A 307 29.32 -14.32 34.68
N ALA A 308 29.63 -15.51 34.18
CA ALA A 308 29.26 -15.90 32.81
C ALA A 308 27.73 -15.95 32.63
N SER A 309 27.01 -16.55 33.59
CA SER A 309 25.55 -16.61 33.56
C SER A 309 24.91 -15.23 33.65
N GLU A 310 25.41 -14.34 34.50
CA GLU A 310 24.94 -12.95 34.63
C GLU A 310 25.14 -12.17 33.33
N SER A 311 26.31 -12.32 32.70
CA SER A 311 26.59 -11.72 31.39
C SER A 311 25.60 -12.18 30.32
N GLN A 312 25.30 -13.48 30.28
CA GLN A 312 24.31 -14.04 29.34
C GLN A 312 22.89 -13.50 29.61
N VAL A 313 22.48 -13.40 30.88
CA VAL A 313 21.17 -12.82 31.25
C VAL A 313 21.09 -11.35 30.81
N ASN A 314 22.15 -10.57 31.01
CA ASN A 314 22.19 -9.18 30.57
C ASN A 314 22.11 -9.05 29.05
N GLN A 315 22.78 -9.93 28.31
CA GLN A 315 22.68 -9.99 26.85
C GLN A 315 21.25 -10.28 26.40
N LEU A 316 20.61 -11.31 26.97
CA LEU A 316 19.23 -11.67 26.65
C LEU A 316 18.24 -10.54 26.99
N GLN A 317 18.46 -9.83 28.10
CA GLN A 317 17.65 -8.66 28.45
C GLN A 317 17.79 -7.54 27.42
N SER A 318 19.00 -7.28 26.92
CA SER A 318 19.24 -6.32 25.85
C SER A 318 18.56 -6.74 24.54
N ASP A 319 18.63 -8.02 24.18
CA ASP A 319 18.00 -8.55 22.97
C ASP A 319 16.47 -8.44 23.06
N ILE A 320 15.88 -8.75 24.22
CA ILE A 320 14.45 -8.56 24.47
C ILE A 320 14.05 -7.09 24.33
N ALA A 321 14.86 -6.16 24.85
CA ALA A 321 14.60 -4.73 24.74
C ALA A 321 14.64 -4.26 23.27
N LEU A 322 15.61 -4.74 22.49
CA LEU A 322 15.73 -4.45 21.07
C LEU A 322 14.54 -5.01 20.27
N LEU A 323 14.16 -6.27 20.51
CA LEU A 323 13.02 -6.90 19.86
C LEU A 323 11.71 -6.14 20.17
N LYS A 324 11.51 -5.71 21.42
CA LYS A 324 10.35 -4.88 21.79
C LYS A 324 10.35 -3.52 21.10
N ALA A 325 11.51 -2.91 20.89
CA ALA A 325 11.60 -1.65 20.15
C ALA A 325 11.25 -1.84 18.67
N ASN A 326 11.76 -2.90 18.04
CA ASN A 326 11.45 -3.25 16.65
C ASN A 326 9.95 -3.56 16.47
N ASP A 327 9.37 -4.34 17.37
CA ASP A 327 7.94 -4.68 17.34
C ASP A 327 7.04 -3.43 17.41
N LYS A 328 7.41 -2.45 18.25
CA LYS A 328 6.73 -1.15 18.30
C LYS A 328 6.87 -0.37 17.00
N GLU A 329 8.06 -0.33 16.41
CA GLU A 329 8.29 0.34 15.14
C GLU A 329 7.47 -0.30 14.00
N LYS A 330 7.44 -1.63 13.94
CA LYS A 330 6.64 -2.38 12.96
C LYS A 330 5.15 -2.15 13.14
N THR A 331 4.67 -2.11 14.39
CA THR A 331 3.28 -1.77 14.69
C THR A 331 2.93 -0.37 14.18
N ALA A 332 3.77 0.63 14.42
CA ALA A 332 3.57 1.97 13.89
C ALA A 332 3.60 2.02 12.34
N GLN A 333 4.49 1.25 11.70
CA GLN A 333 4.49 1.11 10.24
C GLN A 333 3.17 0.51 9.71
N PHE A 334 2.63 -0.51 10.38
CA PHE A 334 1.35 -1.11 10.00
C PHE A 334 0.17 -0.13 10.17
N GLU A 335 0.18 0.71 11.20
CA GLU A 335 -0.82 1.76 11.37
C GLU A 335 -0.80 2.76 10.20
N ILE A 336 0.39 3.21 9.78
CA ILE A 336 0.56 4.10 8.62
C ILE A 336 0.04 3.44 7.33
N TYR A 337 0.36 2.16 7.10
CA TYR A 337 -0.17 1.47 5.91
C TYR A 337 -1.68 1.26 5.98
N ALA A 338 -2.24 1.08 7.19
CA ALA A 338 -3.68 0.98 7.36
C ALA A 338 -4.38 2.30 6.99
N THR A 339 -3.85 3.45 7.43
CA THR A 339 -4.41 4.78 7.08
C THR A 339 -4.27 5.06 5.59
N GLN A 340 -3.11 4.76 4.98
CA GLN A 340 -2.94 4.93 3.54
C GLN A 340 -3.93 4.07 2.74
N ARG A 341 -4.19 2.84 3.20
CA ARG A 341 -5.17 1.96 2.55
C ARG A 341 -6.60 2.46 2.69
N THR A 342 -6.95 3.15 3.79
CA THR A 342 -8.28 3.76 3.94
C THR A 342 -8.41 4.98 3.04
N GLU A 343 -7.41 5.84 2.97
CA GLU A 343 -7.39 7.01 2.08
C GLU A 343 -7.56 6.59 0.61
N MET A 344 -6.77 5.62 0.14
CA MET A 344 -6.89 5.10 -1.23
C MET A 344 -8.26 4.48 -1.52
N ARG A 345 -8.93 3.91 -0.51
CA ARG A 345 -10.28 3.35 -0.67
C ARG A 345 -11.31 4.48 -0.82
N GLU A 346 -11.19 5.52 -0.01
CA GLU A 346 -12.05 6.71 -0.10
C GLU A 346 -11.91 7.39 -1.47
N GLU A 347 -10.68 7.54 -1.96
CA GLU A 347 -10.43 8.07 -3.32
C GLU A 347 -11.08 7.21 -4.41
N LEU A 348 -10.96 5.88 -4.33
CA LEU A 348 -11.61 4.97 -5.27
C LEU A 348 -13.14 5.09 -5.23
N ASP A 349 -13.72 5.28 -4.05
CA ASP A 349 -15.17 5.43 -3.91
C ASP A 349 -15.66 6.76 -4.51
N VAL A 350 -14.92 7.86 -4.32
CA VAL A 350 -15.19 9.14 -4.98
C VAL A 350 -15.10 9.01 -6.51
N LEU A 351 -14.06 8.37 -7.03
CA LEU A 351 -13.90 8.17 -8.47
C LEU A 351 -15.02 7.30 -9.06
N ARG A 352 -15.44 6.25 -8.35
CA ARG A 352 -16.60 5.43 -8.75
C ARG A 352 -17.87 6.26 -8.81
N GLN A 353 -18.13 7.07 -7.78
CA GLN A 353 -19.29 7.95 -7.76
C GLN A 353 -19.26 8.96 -8.92
N GLN A 354 -18.10 9.51 -9.25
CA GLN A 354 -17.94 10.42 -10.39
C GLN A 354 -18.26 9.72 -11.72
N VAL A 355 -17.78 8.49 -11.92
CA VAL A 355 -18.10 7.68 -13.11
C VAL A 355 -19.61 7.39 -13.19
N ASP A 356 -20.25 7.08 -12.05
CA ASP A 356 -21.70 6.82 -12.00
C ASP A 356 -22.54 8.07 -12.31
N VAL A 357 -22.08 9.25 -11.90
CA VAL A 357 -22.73 10.53 -12.26
C VAL A 357 -22.59 10.77 -13.76
N TYR A 358 -21.37 10.68 -14.32
CA TYR A 358 -21.18 10.89 -15.77
C TYR A 358 -21.94 9.87 -16.62
N SER A 359 -22.01 8.61 -16.19
CA SER A 359 -22.78 7.58 -16.87
C SER A 359 -24.27 7.94 -16.90
N ARG A 360 -24.83 8.40 -15.78
CA ARG A 360 -26.23 8.86 -15.71
C ARG A 360 -26.46 10.10 -16.55
N ASP A 361 -25.60 11.11 -16.45
CA ASP A 361 -25.73 12.35 -17.24
C ASP A 361 -25.67 12.06 -18.75
N PHE A 362 -24.79 11.16 -19.17
CA PHE A 362 -24.70 10.73 -20.56
C PHE A 362 -25.97 10.01 -21.03
N GLN A 363 -26.53 9.13 -20.19
CA GLN A 363 -27.79 8.44 -20.49
C GLN A 363 -28.95 9.44 -20.59
N LEU A 364 -29.05 10.38 -19.65
CA LEU A 364 -30.09 11.42 -19.65
C LEU A 364 -29.99 12.33 -20.87
N GLU A 365 -28.79 12.78 -21.24
CA GLU A 365 -28.56 13.57 -22.45
C GLU A 365 -28.95 12.77 -23.70
N ARG A 366 -28.62 11.46 -23.72
CA ARG A 366 -29.00 10.59 -24.83
C ARG A 366 -30.53 10.46 -24.95
N THR A 367 -31.23 10.18 -23.86
CA THR A 367 -32.69 10.07 -23.87
C THR A 367 -33.34 11.38 -24.27
N ALA A 368 -32.85 12.52 -23.76
CA ALA A 368 -33.35 13.84 -24.14
C ALA A 368 -33.14 14.14 -25.64
N ARG A 369 -32.02 13.73 -26.23
CA ARG A 369 -31.79 13.86 -27.68
C ARG A 369 -32.70 12.95 -28.50
N GLU A 370 -32.94 11.72 -28.04
CA GLU A 370 -33.87 10.79 -28.69
C GLU A 370 -35.31 11.33 -28.65
N GLU A 371 -35.73 11.91 -27.52
CA GLU A 371 -37.03 12.60 -27.38
C GLU A 371 -37.14 13.82 -28.30
N MET A 372 -36.17 14.74 -28.28
CA MET A 372 -36.18 15.90 -29.18
C MET A 372 -36.17 15.50 -30.66
N ALA A 373 -35.44 14.45 -31.02
CA ALA A 373 -35.47 13.93 -32.39
C ALA A 373 -36.85 13.35 -32.75
N GLY A 374 -37.50 12.66 -31.81
CA GLY A 374 -38.87 12.15 -31.94
C GLY A 374 -39.90 13.27 -32.11
N GLU A 375 -39.87 14.29 -31.25
CA GLU A 375 -40.72 15.48 -31.35
C GLU A 375 -40.51 16.23 -32.67
N LYS A 376 -39.26 16.40 -33.10
CA LYS A 376 -38.93 17.01 -34.39
C LYS A 376 -39.51 16.20 -35.56
N ALA A 377 -39.42 14.88 -35.53
CA ALA A 377 -40.01 14.01 -36.55
C ALA A 377 -41.55 14.16 -36.57
N GLN A 378 -42.18 14.17 -35.40
CA GLN A 378 -43.62 14.37 -35.26
C GLN A 378 -44.07 15.73 -35.83
N LEU A 379 -43.38 16.82 -35.49
CA LEU A 379 -43.67 18.16 -36.01
C LEU A 379 -43.51 18.25 -37.53
N LEU A 380 -42.53 17.58 -38.12
CA LEU A 380 -42.35 17.51 -39.57
C LEU A 380 -43.51 16.78 -40.25
N ASP A 381 -44.01 15.71 -39.65
CA ASP A 381 -45.16 14.97 -40.17
C ASP A 381 -46.46 15.77 -40.03
N ASP A 382 -46.65 16.51 -38.94
CA ASP A 382 -47.75 17.44 -38.76
C ASP A 382 -47.70 18.59 -39.78
N LEU A 383 -46.51 19.17 -40.04
CA LEU A 383 -46.32 20.16 -41.09
C LEU A 383 -46.68 19.61 -42.47
N ARG A 384 -46.23 18.39 -42.81
CA ARG A 384 -46.61 17.71 -44.07
C ARG A 384 -48.12 17.46 -44.15
N SER A 385 -48.75 17.11 -43.04
CA SER A 385 -50.21 16.91 -42.96
C SER A 385 -50.96 18.23 -43.19
N LEU A 386 -50.52 19.32 -42.56
CA LEU A 386 -51.09 20.66 -42.74
C LEU A 386 -50.87 21.20 -44.16
N GLN A 387 -49.67 20.99 -44.74
CA GLN A 387 -49.39 21.37 -46.12
C GLN A 387 -50.33 20.66 -47.11
N ARG A 388 -50.58 19.36 -46.93
CA ARG A 388 -51.56 18.62 -47.73
C ARG A 388 -52.96 19.22 -47.61
N LYS A 389 -53.44 19.47 -46.39
CA LYS A 389 -54.76 20.09 -46.15
C LYS A 389 -54.86 21.50 -46.74
N ASN A 390 -53.82 22.32 -46.61
CA ASN A 390 -53.79 23.65 -47.20
C ASN A 390 -53.84 23.58 -48.73
N HIS A 391 -53.11 22.65 -49.34
CA HIS A 391 -53.18 22.44 -50.79
C HIS A 391 -54.59 22.03 -51.23
N GLU A 392 -55.23 21.08 -50.53
CA GLU A 392 -56.62 20.68 -50.79
C GLU A 392 -57.61 21.85 -50.65
N LEU A 393 -57.44 22.70 -49.63
CA LEU A 393 -58.25 23.91 -49.45
C LEU A 393 -58.01 24.95 -50.54
N SER A 394 -56.75 25.18 -50.93
CA SER A 394 -56.42 26.07 -52.06
C SER A 394 -57.04 25.58 -53.37
N GLU A 395 -57.05 24.27 -53.63
CA GLU A 395 -57.75 23.69 -54.77
C GLU A 395 -59.28 23.87 -54.69
N LEU A 396 -59.87 23.77 -53.50
CA LEU A 396 -61.30 24.02 -53.30
C LEU A 396 -61.65 25.49 -53.51
N VAL A 397 -60.84 26.42 -52.98
CA VAL A 397 -61.00 27.86 -53.20
C VAL A 397 -60.84 28.18 -54.69
N GLY A 398 -59.81 27.66 -55.36
CA GLY A 398 -59.62 27.85 -56.80
C GLY A 398 -60.83 27.35 -57.62
N ARG A 399 -61.39 26.19 -57.27
CA ARG A 399 -62.64 25.68 -57.89
C ARG A 399 -63.84 26.59 -57.63
N LEU A 400 -63.95 27.15 -56.43
CA LEU A 400 -65.02 28.10 -56.10
C LEU A 400 -64.84 29.43 -56.84
N GLU A 401 -63.61 29.96 -56.93
CA GLU A 401 -63.28 31.16 -57.70
C GLU A 401 -63.55 30.97 -59.19
N GLU A 402 -63.26 29.79 -59.75
CA GLU A 402 -63.61 29.45 -61.13
C GLU A 402 -65.14 29.43 -61.33
N ARG A 403 -65.90 28.89 -60.36
CA ARG A 403 -67.37 28.95 -60.38
C ARG A 403 -67.90 30.38 -60.21
N VAL A 404 -67.28 31.22 -59.39
CA VAL A 404 -67.68 32.61 -59.21
C VAL A 404 -67.35 33.44 -60.45
N THR A 405 -66.17 33.26 -61.04
CA THR A 405 -65.76 33.97 -62.26
C THR A 405 -66.61 33.58 -63.46
N THR A 406 -66.96 32.30 -63.62
CA THR A 406 -67.93 31.86 -64.64
C THR A 406 -69.31 32.47 -64.42
N LEU A 407 -69.82 32.53 -63.18
CA LEU A 407 -71.08 33.20 -62.85
C LEU A 407 -71.04 34.73 -62.99
N THR A 408 -69.88 35.36 -62.73
CA THR A 408 -69.69 36.81 -62.81
C THR A 408 -69.52 37.27 -64.27
N ARG A 409 -69.03 36.39 -65.15
CA ARG A 409 -68.88 36.67 -66.60
C ARG A 409 -70.21 36.76 -67.36
N GLU A 410 -71.32 36.29 -66.79
CA GLU A 410 -72.68 36.48 -67.36
C GLU A 410 -73.34 37.82 -67.00
N ARG A 411 -72.69 38.70 -66.21
CA ARG A 411 -73.24 40.02 -65.85
C ARG A 411 -72.27 41.15 -66.16
N SER A 412 -72.36 41.69 -67.38
CA SER A 412 -71.60 42.86 -67.85
C SER A 412 -71.97 44.16 -67.14
N THR A 413 -70.98 44.91 -66.61
CA THR A 413 -70.65 46.34 -66.87
C THR A 413 -69.46 46.83 -65.99
N PRO A 414 -68.55 47.69 -66.49
CA PRO A 414 -67.53 48.44 -65.70
C PRO A 414 -68.19 49.69 -65.03
N PRO A 415 -67.58 50.48 -64.09
CA PRO A 415 -66.17 50.86 -64.03
C PRO A 415 -65.57 51.15 -62.61
N THR A 416 -64.35 51.71 -62.64
CA THR A 416 -63.82 52.78 -61.75
C THR A 416 -62.82 52.39 -60.65
N ALA A 417 -61.62 52.95 -60.82
CA ALA A 417 -60.59 53.14 -59.82
C ALA A 417 -61.14 53.92 -58.60
N ALA A 418 -60.78 53.47 -57.41
CA ALA A 418 -60.67 54.31 -56.22
C ALA A 418 -59.77 53.64 -55.19
N THR A 419 -58.53 54.12 -55.16
CA THR A 419 -57.60 54.08 -54.04
C THR A 419 -58.31 54.48 -52.75
N ARG A 420 -58.38 53.59 -51.75
CA ARG A 420 -58.58 53.97 -50.35
C ARG A 420 -57.71 53.12 -49.44
N ASN A 421 -56.66 53.79 -48.99
CA ASN A 421 -55.86 53.45 -47.82
C ASN A 421 -56.78 53.15 -46.63
N ILE A 422 -56.75 51.91 -46.14
CA ILE A 422 -57.16 51.59 -44.78
C ILE A 422 -55.86 51.39 -44.02
N ALA A 423 -55.40 52.48 -43.41
CA ALA A 423 -54.45 52.42 -42.32
C ALA A 423 -55.15 51.75 -41.14
N THR A 424 -54.99 50.44 -41.03
CA THR A 424 -55.25 49.74 -39.77
C THR A 424 -53.93 49.79 -39.00
N THR A 425 -53.79 50.83 -38.19
CA THR A 425 -52.76 50.92 -37.16
C THR A 425 -53.06 49.83 -36.14
N ALA A 426 -52.64 48.60 -36.43
CA ALA A 426 -52.38 47.63 -35.39
C ALA A 426 -51.17 48.19 -34.62
N GLN A 427 -51.45 48.89 -33.53
CA GLN A 427 -50.44 49.13 -32.50
C GLN A 427 -49.86 47.76 -32.17
N ALA A 428 -48.60 47.58 -32.55
CA ALA A 428 -47.74 46.59 -31.92
C ALA A 428 -47.93 46.72 -30.40
N PRO A 429 -48.07 45.61 -29.65
CA PRO A 429 -47.81 45.69 -28.23
C PRO A 429 -46.42 46.32 -28.11
N VAL A 430 -46.33 47.42 -27.38
CA VAL A 430 -45.06 47.92 -26.86
C VAL A 430 -44.44 46.72 -26.17
N SER A 431 -43.54 46.06 -26.88
CA SER A 431 -42.66 45.06 -26.32
C SER A 431 -41.83 45.85 -25.32
N THR A 432 -42.24 45.82 -24.07
CA THR A 432 -41.35 46.10 -22.95
C THR A 432 -40.18 45.16 -23.17
N ALA A 433 -39.09 45.68 -23.71
CA ALA A 433 -37.85 44.94 -23.85
C ALA A 433 -37.61 44.23 -22.50
N PRO A 434 -37.34 42.92 -22.48
CA PRO A 434 -37.19 42.18 -21.24
C PRO A 434 -36.08 42.84 -20.42
N ALA A 435 -36.48 43.56 -19.37
CA ALA A 435 -35.54 44.14 -18.42
C ALA A 435 -34.97 42.96 -17.64
N HIS A 436 -33.73 42.59 -17.97
CA HIS A 436 -33.04 41.47 -17.37
C HIS A 436 -32.46 41.94 -16.03
N ILE A 437 -32.99 41.46 -14.92
CA ILE A 437 -32.60 41.93 -13.58
C ILE A 437 -31.57 40.99 -12.97
N CYS A 438 -30.46 41.55 -12.48
CA CYS A 438 -29.47 40.78 -11.73
C CYS A 438 -30.04 40.31 -10.38
N PRO A 439 -30.07 38.99 -10.09
CA PRO A 439 -30.65 38.49 -8.85
C PRO A 439 -29.82 38.84 -7.60
N ILE A 440 -28.58 39.31 -7.77
CA ILE A 440 -27.64 39.59 -6.67
C ILE A 440 -27.73 41.05 -6.21
N CYS A 441 -27.88 42.00 -7.15
CA CYS A 441 -27.87 43.44 -6.85
C CYS A 441 -29.08 44.21 -7.40
N SER A 442 -30.02 43.51 -8.04
CA SER A 442 -31.27 44.05 -8.59
C SER A 442 -31.12 45.13 -9.68
N ILE A 443 -29.96 45.23 -10.32
CA ILE A 443 -29.73 46.15 -11.44
C ILE A 443 -30.42 45.63 -12.70
N THR A 444 -31.15 46.51 -13.40
CA THR A 444 -31.82 46.21 -14.67
C THR A 444 -30.84 46.38 -15.84
N CYS A 445 -30.58 45.29 -16.56
CA CYS A 445 -29.75 45.25 -17.75
C CYS A 445 -30.64 45.27 -19.02
N THR A 446 -30.16 45.97 -20.05
CA THR A 446 -30.88 46.17 -21.32
C THR A 446 -30.77 44.99 -22.29
N SER A 447 -29.86 44.05 -22.04
CA SER A 447 -29.69 42.82 -22.85
C SER A 447 -29.23 41.65 -21.97
N LEU A 448 -29.50 40.43 -22.42
CA LEU A 448 -29.09 39.19 -21.74
C LEU A 448 -27.55 39.10 -21.60
N THR A 449 -26.82 39.52 -22.63
CA THR A 449 -25.35 39.52 -22.61
C THR A 449 -24.79 40.45 -21.53
N ASN A 450 -25.39 41.65 -21.38
CA ASN A 450 -25.02 42.59 -20.33
C ASN A 450 -25.38 42.07 -18.94
N LEU A 451 -26.48 41.33 -18.79
CA LEU A 451 -26.83 40.64 -17.54
C LEU A 451 -25.80 39.55 -17.21
N GLN A 452 -25.40 38.74 -18.18
CA GLN A 452 -24.47 37.63 -17.97
C GLN A 452 -23.09 38.11 -17.55
N GLU A 453 -22.57 39.15 -18.21
CA GLU A 453 -21.29 39.77 -17.83
C GLU A 453 -21.36 40.42 -16.44
N HIS A 454 -22.45 41.13 -16.16
CA HIS A 454 -22.66 41.76 -14.86
C HIS A 454 -22.87 40.73 -13.73
N ALA A 455 -23.60 39.64 -13.97
CA ALA A 455 -23.81 38.59 -12.98
C ALA A 455 -22.50 37.89 -12.61
N ASN A 456 -21.62 37.63 -13.58
CA ASN A 456 -20.28 37.09 -13.33
C ASN A 456 -19.44 38.06 -12.48
N GLN A 457 -19.44 39.36 -12.82
CA GLN A 457 -18.74 40.38 -12.01
C GLN A 457 -19.34 40.54 -10.60
N CYS A 458 -20.66 40.38 -10.46
CA CYS A 458 -21.35 40.43 -9.16
C CYS A 458 -21.07 39.20 -8.29
N LEU A 459 -20.92 38.02 -8.89
CA LEU A 459 -20.50 36.80 -8.19
C LEU A 459 -19.07 36.92 -7.68
N ASP A 460 -18.15 37.37 -8.54
CA ASP A 460 -16.73 37.51 -8.20
C ASP A 460 -16.50 38.55 -7.08
N ARG A 461 -17.28 39.64 -7.05
CA ARG A 461 -17.18 40.66 -5.99
C ARG A 461 -17.82 40.25 -4.66
N ASN A 462 -18.87 39.43 -4.64
CA ASN A 462 -19.50 38.97 -3.40
C ASN A 462 -18.76 37.79 -2.74
N LEU A 463 -17.80 37.16 -3.43
CA LEU A 463 -16.91 36.15 -2.86
C LEU A 463 -15.74 36.74 -2.03
N HIS A 464 -15.64 38.07 -1.97
CA HIS A 464 -14.56 38.80 -1.27
C HIS A 464 -15.04 39.73 -0.15
N THR A 465 -16.28 39.58 0.29
CA THR A 465 -16.85 40.12 1.54
C THR A 465 -17.36 38.96 2.37
#